data_AF-A0A9E7D626-F1
#
_entry.id   AF-A0A9E7D626-F1
#
_cell.length_a   1.000
_cell.length_b   1.000
_cell.length_c   1.000
_cell.angle_alpha   90.00
_cell.angle_beta   90.00
_cell.angle_gamma   90.00
#
_symmetry.space_group_name_H-M   'P 1'
#
loop_
_entity.id
_entity.type
_entity.pdbx_description
1 polymer ?
#
loop_
_entity_poly.entity_id
_entity_poly.type
_entity_poly.pdbx_seq_one_letter_code
_entity_poly.pdbx_strand_id
1 'polypeptide(L)'
;MTNQTAARIARGYDEAQKGATGIVTKENTAYCTNPLEQYAAAFNAAEAANDNADIHPAELAGLVGKAVYVATPYTKYVHGHDAAAYDAAEVTARLMELGIAAFSPIAHAHQVARVGRLNKIDADFWQRMDAPWVRLAEACVVVKMPGWEESAGVQHEIAEFRAAGKPVVFMAWGMG
;
A
#
# COMPACT_ATOMS: atom_id res chain seq x y z
N MET A 1 -20.20 10.32 -21.97
CA MET A 1 -19.74 9.11 -21.25
C MET A 1 -19.75 9.41 -19.74
N THR A 2 -20.80 10.01 -19.17
CA THR A 2 -22.10 9.48 -18.67
C THR A 2 -22.02 8.61 -17.41
N ASN A 3 -22.12 9.29 -16.25
CA ASN A 3 -22.87 9.03 -15.00
C ASN A 3 -23.00 7.61 -14.38
N GLN A 4 -22.78 6.52 -15.09
CA GLN A 4 -22.91 5.16 -14.56
C GLN A 4 -21.67 4.67 -13.82
N THR A 5 -20.47 5.14 -14.20
CA THR A 5 -19.22 4.79 -13.51
C THR A 5 -19.12 5.46 -12.13
N ALA A 6 -19.50 6.73 -12.03
CA ALA A 6 -19.53 7.47 -10.75
C ALA A 6 -20.54 6.87 -9.76
N ALA A 7 -21.69 6.38 -10.25
CA ALA A 7 -22.70 5.73 -9.43
C ALA A 7 -22.25 4.35 -8.90
N ARG A 8 -21.36 3.66 -9.62
CA ARG A 8 -20.82 2.36 -9.22
C ARG A 8 -19.77 2.49 -8.11
N ILE A 9 -18.95 3.55 -8.17
CA ILE A 9 -17.96 3.90 -7.14
C ILE A 9 -18.65 4.36 -5.84
N ALA A 10 -19.69 5.19 -5.94
CA ALA A 10 -20.45 5.65 -4.77
C ALA A 10 -21.20 4.52 -4.04
N ARG A 11 -21.74 3.54 -4.79
CA ARG A 11 -22.47 2.41 -4.22
C ARG A 11 -21.55 1.42 -3.48
N GLY A 12 -20.32 1.21 -3.97
CA GLY A 12 -19.32 0.40 -3.26
C GLY A 12 -18.84 1.04 -1.95
N TYR A 13 -18.78 2.37 -1.89
CA TYR A 13 -18.36 3.13 -0.70
C TYR A 13 -19.40 3.08 0.43
N ASP A 14 -20.70 3.11 0.09
CA ASP A 14 -21.81 3.05 1.06
C ASP A 14 -22.07 1.63 1.60
N GLU A 15 -21.86 0.58 0.79
CA GLU A 15 -22.02 -0.81 1.25
C GLU A 15 -20.89 -1.25 2.20
N ALA A 16 -19.66 -0.75 2.00
CA ALA A 16 -18.52 -0.98 2.90
C ALA A 16 -18.74 -0.37 4.29
N GLN A 17 -19.46 0.75 4.41
CA GLN A 17 -19.75 1.37 5.71
C GLN A 17 -20.89 0.66 6.47
N LYS A 18 -21.85 0.03 5.77
CA LYS A 18 -22.98 -0.66 6.40
C LYS A 18 -22.60 -1.98 7.08
N GLY A 19 -21.43 -2.56 6.77
CA GLY A 19 -20.90 -3.75 7.45
C GLY A 19 -20.00 -3.47 8.65
N ALA A 20 -19.64 -2.20 8.91
CA ALA A 20 -18.59 -1.84 9.87
C ALA A 20 -19.10 -1.45 11.27
N THR A 21 -20.31 -1.87 11.66
CA THR A 21 -20.81 -1.71 13.04
C THR A 21 -20.64 -3.00 13.83
N GLY A 22 -19.38 -3.41 14.01
CA GLY A 22 -18.98 -4.39 15.00
C GLY A 22 -18.05 -3.71 15.99
N ILE A 23 -18.60 -3.21 17.10
CA ILE A 23 -17.79 -2.77 18.25
C ILE A 23 -17.00 -3.99 18.71
N VAL A 24 -15.67 -3.95 18.57
CA VAL A 24 -14.77 -4.98 19.09
C VAL A 24 -14.94 -5.04 20.61
N THR A 25 -15.56 -6.11 21.12
CA THR A 25 -15.67 -6.39 22.55
C THR A 25 -14.35 -7.00 23.06
N LYS A 26 -14.08 -6.82 24.36
CA LYS A 26 -12.82 -7.17 25.06
C LYS A 26 -12.47 -8.67 25.13
N GLU A 27 -13.04 -9.54 24.29
CA GLU A 27 -12.79 -10.99 24.35
C GLU A 27 -11.79 -11.53 23.31
N ASN A 28 -11.24 -10.69 22.42
CA ASN A 28 -10.25 -11.11 21.41
C ASN A 28 -8.78 -11.00 21.85
N THR A 29 -8.44 -11.36 23.09
CA THR A 29 -7.04 -11.43 23.58
C THR A 29 -6.26 -12.68 23.12
N ALA A 30 -6.56 -13.21 21.94
CA ALA A 30 -5.87 -14.38 21.37
C ALA A 30 -4.80 -14.04 20.32
N TYR A 31 -4.43 -12.77 20.12
CA TYR A 31 -3.41 -12.36 19.13
C TYR A 31 -1.94 -12.68 19.52
N CYS A 32 -1.72 -13.48 20.57
CA CYS A 32 -0.38 -13.83 21.08
C CYS A 32 -0.05 -15.32 20.94
N THR A 33 -0.51 -15.99 19.88
CA THR A 33 0.09 -17.24 19.40
C THR A 33 1.04 -16.90 18.25
N ASN A 34 2.26 -17.45 18.29
CA ASN A 34 3.39 -17.13 17.40
C ASN A 34 2.97 -16.71 15.97
N PRO A 35 2.94 -15.40 15.65
CA PRO A 35 2.33 -14.90 14.42
C PRO A 35 2.97 -15.47 13.14
N LEU A 36 4.24 -15.89 13.23
CA LEU A 36 5.02 -16.35 12.09
C LEU A 36 4.46 -17.63 11.44
N GLU A 37 3.90 -18.57 12.22
CA GLU A 37 3.34 -19.83 11.67
C GLU A 37 2.00 -19.61 10.96
N GLN A 38 1.17 -18.71 11.49
CA GLN A 38 -0.11 -18.35 10.87
C GLN A 38 0.10 -17.56 9.58
N TYR A 39 1.12 -16.69 9.53
CA TYR A 39 1.47 -15.97 8.30
C TYR A 39 2.08 -16.88 7.24
N ALA A 40 2.85 -17.91 7.62
CA ALA A 40 3.35 -18.91 6.66
C ALA A 40 2.23 -19.69 5.96
N ALA A 41 1.15 -20.03 6.69
CA ALA A 41 -0.02 -20.69 6.09
C ALA A 41 -0.81 -19.75 5.15
N ALA A 42 -0.99 -18.48 5.53
CA ALA A 42 -1.62 -17.47 4.67
C ALA A 42 -0.77 -17.19 3.41
N PHE A 43 0.56 -17.18 3.55
CA PHE A 43 1.50 -17.05 2.46
C PHE A 43 1.37 -18.20 1.45
N ASN A 44 1.38 -19.46 1.91
CA ASN A 44 1.21 -20.64 1.03
C ASN A 44 -0.16 -20.66 0.32
N ALA A 45 -1.21 -20.13 0.96
CA ALA A 45 -2.54 -20.02 0.36
C ALA A 45 -2.62 -18.91 -0.70
N ALA A 46 -1.96 -17.77 -0.47
CA ALA A 46 -1.84 -16.68 -1.44
C ALA A 46 -0.92 -17.06 -2.63
N GLU A 47 0.13 -17.85 -2.37
CA GLU A 47 1.04 -18.41 -3.38
C GLU A 47 0.30 -19.35 -4.35
N ALA A 48 -0.63 -20.16 -3.86
CA ALA A 48 -1.42 -21.08 -4.67
C ALA A 48 -2.47 -20.38 -5.58
N ALA A 49 -2.78 -19.11 -5.33
CA ALA A 49 -3.83 -18.36 -6.01
C ALA A 49 -3.33 -17.40 -7.10
N ASN A 50 -2.02 -17.17 -7.24
CA ASN A 50 -1.50 -16.06 -8.04
C ASN A 50 -0.55 -16.53 -9.16
N ASP A 51 -1.06 -16.54 -10.40
CA ASP A 51 -0.37 -17.04 -11.61
C ASP A 51 0.38 -15.92 -12.38
N ASN A 52 0.52 -14.72 -11.80
CA ASN A 52 1.18 -13.56 -12.42
C ASN A 52 2.50 -13.20 -11.69
N ALA A 53 3.58 -13.80 -12.18
CA ALA A 53 4.93 -13.67 -11.61
C ALA A 53 5.66 -12.43 -12.15
N ASP A 54 5.75 -11.40 -11.31
CA ASP A 54 6.66 -10.25 -11.48
C ASP A 54 7.38 -9.88 -10.17
N ILE A 55 7.06 -10.61 -9.07
CA ILE A 55 7.88 -10.73 -7.85
C ILE A 55 8.07 -12.19 -7.57
N HIS A 56 9.25 -12.57 -7.06
CA HIS A 56 9.39 -13.87 -6.45
C HIS A 56 8.67 -13.89 -5.09
N PRO A 57 7.74 -14.83 -4.85
CA PRO A 57 7.07 -14.97 -3.55
C PRO A 57 8.05 -14.97 -2.37
N ALA A 58 9.25 -15.55 -2.56
CA ALA A 58 10.32 -15.56 -1.57
C ALA A 58 10.78 -14.16 -1.11
N GLU A 59 10.77 -13.17 -2.00
CA GLU A 59 11.15 -11.78 -1.65
C GLU A 59 10.10 -11.12 -0.76
N LEU A 60 8.81 -11.37 -1.01
CA LEU A 60 7.72 -10.91 -0.14
C LEU A 60 7.69 -11.67 1.19
N ALA A 61 7.97 -12.98 1.19
CA ALA A 61 8.05 -13.78 2.41
C ALA A 61 9.09 -13.20 3.39
N GLY A 62 10.22 -12.72 2.87
CA GLY A 62 11.27 -12.07 3.65
C GLY A 62 10.87 -10.72 4.28
N LEU A 63 9.67 -10.20 3.97
CA LEU A 63 9.13 -8.95 4.50
C LEU A 63 8.05 -9.16 5.59
N VAL A 64 7.57 -10.39 5.80
CA VAL A 64 6.56 -10.68 6.84
C VAL A 64 7.07 -10.24 8.21
N GLY A 65 6.25 -9.49 8.95
CA GLY A 65 6.59 -8.93 10.25
C GLY A 65 7.50 -7.69 10.22
N LYS A 66 7.92 -7.22 9.05
CA LYS A 66 8.76 -6.02 8.90
C LYS A 66 7.93 -4.77 8.65
N ALA A 67 8.47 -3.62 9.08
CA ALA A 67 7.96 -2.32 8.66
C ALA A 67 8.35 -2.04 7.21
N VAL A 68 7.37 -1.90 6.32
CA VAL A 68 7.61 -1.74 4.88
C VAL A 68 6.97 -0.45 4.38
N TYR A 69 7.74 0.31 3.62
CA TYR A 69 7.25 1.48 2.90
C TYR A 69 6.76 1.07 1.51
N VAL A 70 5.61 1.57 1.07
CA VAL A 70 4.98 1.21 -0.21
C VAL A 70 4.97 2.42 -1.14
N ALA A 71 5.85 2.39 -2.13
CA ALA A 71 6.02 3.44 -3.13
C ALA A 71 5.09 3.20 -4.34
N THR A 72 4.26 4.20 -4.65
CA THR A 72 3.30 4.18 -5.78
C THR A 72 3.29 5.52 -6.53
N PRO A 73 3.01 5.53 -7.85
CA PRO A 73 2.85 6.77 -8.60
C PRO A 73 1.58 7.53 -8.16
N TYR A 74 1.63 8.86 -8.24
CA TYR A 74 0.52 9.71 -7.82
C TYR A 74 0.22 10.86 -8.80
N THR A 75 1.08 11.89 -8.86
CA THR A 75 0.81 13.15 -9.58
C THR A 75 0.51 12.98 -11.07
N LYS A 76 1.20 12.04 -11.73
CA LYS A 76 1.03 11.75 -13.16
C LYS A 76 0.29 10.44 -13.40
N TYR A 77 -0.42 9.92 -12.40
CA TYR A 77 -1.14 8.67 -12.55
C TYR A 77 -2.27 8.82 -13.57
N VAL A 78 -2.31 7.91 -14.54
CA VAL A 78 -3.17 8.02 -15.74
C VAL A 78 -4.67 8.07 -15.40
N HIS A 79 -5.06 7.49 -14.26
CA HIS A 79 -6.45 7.47 -13.79
C HIS A 79 -6.79 8.58 -12.78
N GLY A 80 -5.83 9.49 -12.50
CA GLY A 80 -6.00 10.61 -11.58
C GLY A 80 -5.74 10.26 -10.11
N HIS A 81 -5.71 11.29 -9.27
CA HIS A 81 -5.28 11.17 -7.87
C HIS A 81 -6.15 10.28 -7.00
N ASP A 82 -7.47 10.27 -7.21
CA ASP A 82 -8.38 9.45 -6.41
C ASP A 82 -8.19 7.95 -6.72
N ALA A 83 -7.99 7.61 -7.99
CA ALA A 83 -7.67 6.24 -8.40
C ALA A 83 -6.28 5.82 -7.90
N ALA A 84 -5.28 6.69 -8.01
CA ALA A 84 -3.94 6.43 -7.46
C ALA A 84 -3.99 6.08 -5.96
N ALA A 85 -4.80 6.83 -5.19
CA ALA A 85 -4.97 6.59 -3.77
C ALA A 85 -5.73 5.30 -3.47
N TYR A 86 -6.76 4.99 -4.25
CA TYR A 86 -7.49 3.73 -4.12
C TYR A 86 -6.59 2.52 -4.42
N ASP A 87 -5.90 2.54 -5.55
CA ASP A 87 -5.02 1.44 -5.99
C ASP A 87 -3.86 1.24 -5.01
N ALA A 88 -3.28 2.34 -4.49
CA ALA A 88 -2.27 2.27 -3.44
C ALA A 88 -2.83 1.65 -2.14
N ALA A 89 -4.05 2.00 -1.74
CA ALA A 89 -4.69 1.45 -0.56
C ALA A 89 -5.01 -0.05 -0.73
N GLU A 90 -5.50 -0.47 -1.89
CA GLU A 90 -5.78 -1.88 -2.21
C GLU A 90 -4.51 -2.73 -2.10
N VAL A 91 -3.42 -2.28 -2.72
CA VAL A 91 -2.13 -2.97 -2.66
C VAL A 91 -1.58 -3.01 -1.23
N THR A 92 -1.70 -1.90 -0.51
CA THR A 92 -1.27 -1.83 0.91
C THR A 92 -2.04 -2.83 1.76
N ALA A 93 -3.36 -2.95 1.57
CA ALA A 93 -4.19 -3.89 2.29
C ALA A 93 -3.76 -5.35 2.03
N ARG A 94 -3.47 -5.71 0.78
CA ARG A 94 -2.95 -7.05 0.44
C ARG A 94 -1.63 -7.37 1.14
N LEU A 95 -0.69 -6.41 1.18
CA LEU A 95 0.56 -6.59 1.92
C LEU A 95 0.29 -6.78 3.43
N MET A 96 -0.67 -6.04 3.99
CA MET A 96 -1.07 -6.20 5.39
C MET A 96 -1.72 -7.56 5.67
N GLU A 97 -2.52 -8.10 4.75
CA GLU A 97 -3.09 -9.46 4.85
C GLU A 97 -2.00 -10.54 4.86
N LEU A 98 -0.86 -10.29 4.21
CA LEU A 98 0.33 -11.14 4.25
C LEU A 98 1.15 -10.99 5.55
N GLY A 99 0.71 -10.17 6.52
CA GLY A 99 1.42 -9.93 7.77
C GLY A 99 2.59 -8.95 7.64
N ILE A 100 2.65 -8.17 6.56
CA ILE A 100 3.63 -7.11 6.37
C ILE A 100 3.09 -5.82 6.99
N ALA A 101 3.88 -5.15 7.84
CA ALA A 101 3.48 -3.87 8.42
C ALA A 101 3.70 -2.73 7.39
N ALA A 102 2.79 -2.66 6.41
CA ALA A 102 2.89 -1.80 5.25
C ALA A 102 2.38 -0.36 5.51
N PHE A 103 3.20 0.63 5.19
CA PHE A 103 2.86 2.05 5.16
C PHE A 103 2.93 2.57 3.73
N SER A 104 1.82 3.07 3.19
CA SER A 104 1.78 3.77 1.89
C SER A 104 1.51 5.25 2.09
N PRO A 105 2.46 6.15 1.75
CA PRO A 105 2.24 7.59 1.82
C PRO A 105 0.98 8.02 1.09
N ILE A 106 0.78 7.52 -0.13
CA ILE A 106 -0.36 7.91 -0.95
C ILE A 106 -1.69 7.46 -0.33
N ALA A 107 -1.78 6.20 0.14
CA ALA A 107 -3.00 5.70 0.78
C ALA A 107 -3.33 6.47 2.08
N HIS A 108 -2.31 6.83 2.87
CA HIS A 108 -2.48 7.51 4.16
C HIS A 108 -2.72 9.02 4.00
N ALA A 109 -2.04 9.67 3.04
CA ALA A 109 -2.00 11.11 2.92
C ALA A 109 -3.14 11.67 2.05
N HIS A 110 -3.65 10.92 1.06
CA HIS A 110 -4.58 11.49 0.09
C HIS A 110 -5.85 12.04 0.75
N GLN A 111 -6.48 11.30 1.67
CA GLN A 111 -7.67 11.77 2.37
C GLN A 111 -7.35 12.87 3.38
N VAL A 112 -6.20 12.78 4.06
CA VAL A 112 -5.71 13.84 4.96
C VAL A 112 -5.55 15.16 4.20
N ALA A 113 -4.95 15.12 3.01
CA ALA A 113 -4.78 16.28 2.16
C ALA A 113 -6.12 16.87 1.73
N ARG A 114 -7.11 16.03 1.39
CA ARG A 114 -8.46 16.47 1.02
C ARG A 114 -9.18 17.16 2.16
N VAL A 115 -9.24 16.52 3.32
CA VAL A 115 -9.95 17.04 4.50
C VAL A 115 -9.25 18.29 5.03
N GLY A 116 -7.92 18.26 5.11
CA GLY A 116 -7.10 19.38 5.57
C GLY A 116 -6.88 20.49 4.56
N ARG A 117 -7.40 20.36 3.33
CA ARG A 117 -7.18 21.30 2.20
C ARG A 117 -5.70 21.58 1.93
N LEU A 118 -4.86 20.55 2.09
CA LEU A 118 -3.42 20.62 1.82
C LEU A 118 -3.16 20.51 0.31
N ASN A 119 -2.11 21.15 -0.17
CA ASN A 119 -1.70 21.02 -1.56
C ASN A 119 -1.16 19.59 -1.81
N LYS A 120 -1.91 18.79 -2.56
CA LYS A 120 -1.59 17.38 -2.84
C LYS A 120 -0.31 17.18 -3.67
N ILE A 121 0.17 18.22 -4.35
CA ILE A 121 1.34 18.15 -5.24
C ILE A 121 2.52 18.98 -4.74
N ASP A 122 2.46 19.45 -3.49
CA ASP A 122 3.60 20.08 -2.81
C ASP A 122 4.63 19.02 -2.41
N ALA A 123 5.53 18.70 -3.34
CA ALA A 123 6.52 17.64 -3.17
C ALA A 123 7.38 17.85 -1.93
N ASP A 124 7.82 19.09 -1.66
CA ASP A 124 8.68 19.40 -0.52
C ASP A 124 7.95 19.17 0.81
N PHE A 125 6.67 19.53 0.89
CA PHE A 125 5.85 19.25 2.06
C PHE A 125 5.74 17.75 2.31
N TRP A 126 5.35 16.97 1.30
CA TRP A 126 5.11 15.53 1.46
C TRP A 126 6.41 14.76 1.73
N GLN A 127 7.51 15.08 1.04
CA GLN A 127 8.82 14.48 1.34
C GLN A 127 9.25 14.70 2.80
N ARG A 128 9.00 15.88 3.37
CA ARG A 128 9.27 16.12 4.80
C ARG A 128 8.39 15.27 5.72
N MET A 129 7.14 15.01 5.35
CA MET A 129 6.23 14.16 6.12
C MET A 129 6.58 12.67 5.99
N ASP A 130 7.11 12.27 4.84
CA ASP A 130 7.43 10.87 4.52
C ASP A 130 8.81 10.46 5.05
N ALA A 131 9.76 11.40 5.16
CA ALA A 131 11.14 11.12 5.60
C ALA A 131 11.26 10.34 6.94
N PRO A 132 10.44 10.59 7.99
CA PRO A 132 10.44 9.75 9.19
C PRO A 132 10.05 8.29 8.92
N TRP A 133 9.11 8.04 8.01
CA TRP A 133 8.69 6.70 7.63
C TRP A 133 9.76 5.98 6.82
N VAL A 134 10.44 6.69 5.91
CA VAL A 134 11.61 6.16 5.19
C VAL A 134 12.71 5.73 6.18
N ARG A 135 12.94 6.51 7.25
CA ARG A 135 13.91 6.14 8.31
C ARG A 135 13.47 4.92 9.13
N LEU A 136 12.18 4.79 9.43
CA LEU A 136 11.64 3.69 10.24
C LEU A 136 11.55 2.37 9.45
N ALA A 137 11.13 2.43 8.19
CA ALA A 137 10.90 1.25 7.37
C ALA A 137 12.19 0.44 7.18
N GLU A 138 12.08 -0.88 7.22
CA GLU A 138 13.17 -1.81 7.01
C GLU A 138 13.41 -2.09 5.52
N ALA A 139 12.37 -1.94 4.69
CA ALA A 139 12.43 -2.10 3.25
C ALA A 139 11.41 -1.20 2.54
N CYS A 140 11.61 -1.00 1.24
CA CYS A 140 10.64 -0.38 0.35
C CYS A 140 10.11 -1.41 -0.64
N VAL A 141 8.80 -1.47 -0.82
CA VAL A 141 8.13 -2.15 -1.92
C VAL A 141 7.70 -1.10 -2.94
N VAL A 142 8.24 -1.19 -4.14
CA VAL A 142 7.86 -0.35 -5.29
C VAL A 142 6.81 -1.09 -6.10
N VAL A 143 5.59 -0.55 -6.15
CA VAL A 143 4.52 -1.13 -6.96
C VAL A 143 4.62 -0.61 -8.39
N LYS A 144 4.79 -1.52 -9.35
CA LYS A 144 4.88 -1.27 -10.79
C LYS A 144 3.53 -0.91 -11.41
N MET A 145 2.82 0.04 -10.80
CA MET A 145 1.63 0.66 -11.37
C MET A 145 2.02 1.49 -12.62
N PRO A 146 1.10 1.73 -13.56
CA PRO A 146 1.37 2.56 -14.73
C PRO A 146 2.01 3.91 -14.38
N GLY A 147 3.17 4.19 -14.97
CA GLY A 147 3.92 5.44 -14.74
C GLY A 147 4.87 5.43 -13.53
N TRP A 148 5.16 4.28 -12.92
CA TRP A 148 6.06 4.19 -11.76
C TRP A 148 7.52 4.58 -12.10
N GLU A 149 8.00 4.25 -13.30
CA GLU A 149 9.38 4.54 -13.74
C GLU A 149 9.59 6.05 -13.93
N GLU A 150 8.57 6.75 -14.40
CA GLU A 150 8.58 8.19 -14.65
C GLU A 150 8.14 9.02 -13.43
N SER A 151 7.70 8.36 -12.36
CA SER A 151 7.25 9.02 -11.13
C SER A 151 8.45 9.55 -10.35
N ALA A 152 8.62 10.88 -10.38
CA ALA A 152 9.70 11.54 -9.63
C ALA A 152 9.68 11.21 -8.13
N GLY A 153 8.50 11.04 -7.53
CA GLY A 153 8.36 10.62 -6.13
C GLY A 153 8.88 9.21 -5.89
N VAL A 154 8.45 8.24 -6.71
CA VAL A 154 8.88 6.84 -6.60
C VAL A 154 10.39 6.71 -6.83
N GLN A 155 10.94 7.41 -7.83
CA GLN A 155 12.39 7.40 -8.08
C GLN A 155 13.19 8.03 -6.95
N HIS A 156 12.66 9.09 -6.32
CA HIS A 156 13.25 9.68 -5.13
C HIS A 156 13.27 8.69 -3.97
N GLU A 157 12.14 8.04 -3.67
CA GLU A 157 12.04 7.03 -2.61
C GLU A 157 12.99 5.85 -2.85
N ILE A 158 13.08 5.33 -4.08
CA ILE A 158 14.06 4.29 -4.45
C ILE A 158 15.49 4.74 -4.13
N ALA A 159 15.82 5.98 -4.46
CA ALA A 159 17.15 6.53 -4.20
C ALA A 159 17.43 6.67 -2.69
N GLU A 160 16.46 7.12 -1.90
CA GLU A 160 16.59 7.25 -0.44
C GLU A 160 16.82 5.89 0.23
N PHE A 161 16.02 4.88 -0.12
CA PHE A 161 16.18 3.53 0.44
C PHE A 161 17.52 2.90 0.05
N ARG A 162 17.94 3.04 -1.21
CA ARG A 162 19.26 2.56 -1.67
C ARG A 162 20.40 3.28 -0.96
N ALA A 163 20.32 4.60 -0.80
CA ALA A 163 21.33 5.39 -0.10
C ALA A 163 21.42 5.00 1.39
N ALA A 164 20.30 4.59 2.00
CA ALA A 164 20.25 4.07 3.36
C ALA A 164 20.69 2.60 3.49
N GLY A 165 21.07 1.93 2.39
CA GLY A 165 21.43 0.51 2.39
C GLY A 165 20.26 -0.43 2.69
N LYS A 166 19.02 0.04 2.49
CA LYS A 166 17.80 -0.72 2.75
C LYS A 166 17.31 -1.43 1.50
N PRO A 167 16.76 -2.66 1.61
CA PRO A 167 16.20 -3.38 0.47
C PRO A 167 15.10 -2.60 -0.25
N VAL A 168 15.13 -2.68 -1.58
CA VAL A 168 14.06 -2.21 -2.47
C VAL A 168 13.56 -3.43 -3.26
N VAL A 169 12.32 -3.83 -3.01
CA VAL A 169 11.64 -4.95 -3.68
C VAL A 169 10.66 -4.37 -4.69
N PHE A 170 10.62 -4.93 -5.89
CA PHE A 170 9.71 -4.48 -6.93
C PHE A 170 8.51 -5.41 -7.04
N MET A 171 7.31 -4.84 -7.19
CA MET A 171 6.04 -5.53 -7.18
C MET A 171 5.22 -5.33 -8.45
N ALA A 172 4.74 -6.39 -9.10
CA ALA A 172 3.67 -6.23 -10.08
C ALA A 172 2.41 -5.68 -9.41
N TRP A 173 1.74 -4.75 -10.10
CA TRP A 173 0.45 -4.25 -9.63
C TRP A 173 -0.67 -5.30 -9.75
N GLY A 174 -0.63 -6.14 -10.79
CA GLY A 174 -1.67 -7.11 -11.15
C GLY A 174 -1.72 -8.39 -10.29
N MET A 175 -1.26 -8.37 -9.04
CA MET A 175 -1.56 -9.46 -8.09
C MET A 175 -3.04 -9.40 -7.74
N GLY A 176 -3.90 -9.98 -8.58
CA GLY A 176 -5.35 -10.04 -8.44
C GLY A 176 -5.91 -11.31 -9.04
#